data_AF-A0A3D5EA55-F1
#
_entry.id   AF-A0A3D5EA55-F1
#
_cell.length_a   1.000
_cell.length_b   1.000
_cell.length_c   1.000
_cell.angle_alpha   90.00
_cell.angle_beta   90.00
_cell.angle_gamma   90.00
#
_symmetry.space_group_name_H-M   'P 1'
#
loop_
_entity.id
_entity.type
_entity.pdbx_description
1 polymer ?
#
loop_
_entity_poly.entity_id
_entity_poly.type
_entity_poly.pdbx_seq_one_letter_code
_entity_poly.pdbx_strand_id
1 'polypeptide(L)' 'LCGHEMNVPGSMQKCVRILLHVNTETPPQDIQHIYLRDAKRLRADLAPADDATSPTGE' A
#
# COMPACT_ATOMS: atom_id res chain seq x y z
N LEU A 1 -17.66 -5.40 -4.20
CA LEU A 1 -18.05 -4.64 -2.98
C LEU A 1 -17.14 -3.42 -2.92
N CYS A 2 -17.68 -2.22 -2.69
CA CYS A 2 -16.90 -1.01 -2.51
C CYS A 2 -17.36 -0.33 -1.22
N GLY A 3 -16.42 0.18 -0.43
CA GLY A 3 -16.68 0.92 0.79
C GLY A 3 -15.81 2.16 0.86
N HIS A 4 -16.26 3.17 1.59
CA HIS A 4 -15.40 4.30 1.94
C HIS A 4 -14.54 3.91 3.14
N GLU A 5 -13.25 4.21 3.06
CA GLU A 5 -12.34 4.00 4.19
C GLU A 5 -12.70 4.96 5.34
N MET A 6 -12.30 4.61 6.57
CA MET A 6 -12.50 5.49 7.72
C MET A 6 -11.74 6.81 7.54
N ASN A 7 -12.44 7.94 7.75
CA ASN A 7 -11.82 9.27 7.70
C ASN A 7 -11.05 9.59 9.00
N VAL A 8 -9.78 9.16 9.05
CA VAL A 8 -8.89 9.43 10.18
C VAL A 8 -8.10 10.73 9.93
N PRO A 9 -8.06 11.68 10.88
CA PRO A 9 -7.22 12.88 10.73
C PRO A 9 -5.75 12.55 10.49
N GLY A 10 -5.12 13.25 9.54
CA GLY A 10 -3.73 12.98 9.14
C GLY A 10 -3.53 11.71 8.31
N SER A 11 -4.61 11.00 7.94
CA SER A 11 -4.52 9.84 7.04
C SER A 11 -4.19 10.23 5.60
N MET A 12 -3.69 9.23 4.87
CA MET A 12 -3.31 9.39 3.47
C MET A 12 -4.50 9.76 2.60
N GLN A 13 -4.39 10.92 1.96
CA GLN A 13 -5.39 11.40 1.01
C GLN A 13 -5.27 10.67 -0.33
N LYS A 14 -6.40 10.54 -1.03
CA LYS A 14 -6.48 9.92 -2.37
C LYS A 14 -5.91 8.48 -2.42
N CYS A 15 -6.00 7.75 -1.31
CA CYS A 15 -5.57 6.36 -1.21
C CYS A 15 -6.70 5.41 -1.66
N VAL A 16 -6.41 4.49 -2.57
CA VAL A 16 -7.32 3.40 -2.96
C VAL A 16 -6.76 2.10 -2.41
N ARG A 17 -7.60 1.35 -1.69
CA ARG A 17 -7.24 0.05 -1.08
C ARG A 17 -8.05 -1.05 -1.74
N ILE A 18 -7.39 -2.19 -2.00
CA ILE A 18 -8.02 -3.35 -2.61
C ILE A 18 -7.83 -4.53 -1.65
N LEU A 19 -8.95 -5.13 -1.24
CA LEU A 19 -8.97 -6.43 -0.59
C LEU A 19 -9.41 -7.46 -1.64
N LEU A 20 -8.57 -8.44 -1.90
CA LEU A 20 -8.84 -9.49 -2.87
C LEU A 20 -8.84 -10.85 -2.16
N HIS A 21 -9.98 -11.56 -2.21
CA HIS A 21 -10.01 -12.97 -1.89
C HIS A 21 -9.58 -13.76 -3.13
N VAL A 22 -8.55 -14.58 -2.99
CA VAL A 22 -8.04 -15.46 -4.03
C VAL A 22 -7.97 -16.87 -3.50
N ASN A 23 -8.41 -17.85 -4.30
CA ASN A 23 -8.18 -19.25 -4.01
C ASN A 23 -6.78 -19.60 -4.53
N THR A 24 -5.86 -19.87 -3.62
CA THR A 24 -4.47 -20.19 -3.94
C THR A 24 -3.95 -21.21 -2.95
N GLU A 25 -2.99 -22.02 -3.40
CA GLU A 25 -2.24 -22.95 -2.53
C GLU A 25 -1.06 -22.27 -1.84
N THR A 26 -0.74 -21.03 -2.24
CA THR A 26 0.33 -20.23 -1.63
C THR A 26 0.01 -19.95 -0.16
N PRO A 27 0.92 -20.25 0.77
CA PRO A 27 0.67 -20.02 2.18
C PRO A 27 0.63 -18.50 2.49
N PRO A 28 -0.10 -18.07 3.53
CA PRO A 28 -0.30 -16.64 3.82
C PRO A 28 0.99 -15.82 3.99
N GLN A 29 2.05 -16.44 4.51
CA GLN A 29 3.36 -15.78 4.73
C GLN A 29 4.09 -15.43 3.43
N ASP A 30 3.78 -16.13 2.33
CA ASP A 30 4.41 -15.94 1.02
C ASP A 30 3.60 -14.98 0.13
N ILE A 31 2.44 -14.51 0.59
CA ILE A 31 1.62 -13.55 -0.14
C ILE A 31 2.26 -12.17 -0.12
N GLN A 32 2.56 -11.64 -1.30
CA GLN A 32 3.15 -10.31 -1.45
C GLN A 32 2.07 -9.23 -1.55
N HIS A 33 1.97 -8.40 -0.51
CA HIS A 33 1.11 -7.23 -0.51
C HIS A 33 1.84 -6.03 -1.14
N ILE A 34 1.33 -5.55 -2.28
CA ILE A 34 1.99 -4.49 -3.06
C ILE A 34 1.45 -3.12 -2.64
N TYR A 35 2.36 -2.21 -2.29
CA TYR A 35 2.07 -0.81 -1.97
C TYR A 35 2.79 0.11 -2.96
N LEU A 36 2.03 0.98 -3.63
CA LEU A 36 2.55 1.84 -4.71
C LEU A 36 2.56 3.31 -4.27
N ARG A 37 3.49 4.11 -4.84
CA ARG A 37 3.63 5.55 -4.58
C ARG A 37 3.72 5.83 -3.06
N ASP A 38 3.00 6.84 -2.58
CA ASP A 38 2.98 7.22 -1.16
C ASP A 38 2.48 6.08 -0.25
N ALA A 39 1.67 5.14 -0.76
CA ALA A 39 1.13 4.04 0.03
C ALA A 39 2.21 3.10 0.57
N LYS A 40 3.44 3.12 0.00
CA LYS A 40 4.62 2.43 0.57
C LYS A 40 4.82 2.79 2.06
N ARG A 41 4.51 4.03 2.44
CA ARG A 41 4.63 4.53 3.84
C ARG A 41 3.67 3.86 4.82
N LEU A 42 2.58 3.23 4.34
CA LEU A 42 1.61 2.54 5.20
C LEU A 42 2.16 1.22 5.76
N ARG A 43 3.12 0.61 5.06
CA ARG A 43 3.84 -0.59 5.48
C ARG A 43 5.33 -0.36 5.28
N ALA A 44 5.88 0.54 6.08
CA ALA A 44 7.30 0.86 6.07
C ALA A 44 8.19 -0.37 6.37
N ASP A 45 7.63 -1.41 7.01
CA ASP A 45 8.24 -2.73 7.21
C ASP A 45 8.44 -3.53 5.92
N LEU A 46 7.63 -3.27 4.88
CA LEU A 46 7.69 -3.94 3.57
C LEU A 46 8.26 -3.04 2.47
N ALA A 47 8.44 -1.75 2.74
CA ALA A 47 8.97 -0.82 1.76
C ALA A 47 10.46 -1.13 1.50
N PRO A 48 10.85 -1.48 0.26
CA PRO A 48 12.27 -1.56 -0.07
C PRO A 48 12.90 -0.17 0.13
N ALA A 49 14.14 -0.13 0.62
CA ALA A 49 14.88 1.09 0.97
C ALA A 49 15.21 2.02 -0.22
N ASP A 50 14.73 1.71 -1.43
CA ASP A 50 15.03 2.41 -2.68
C ASP A 50 13.97 3.45 -3.05
N ASP A 51 13.72 4.43 -2.17
CA ASP A 51 13.06 5.68 -2.55
C ASP A 51 13.55 6.84 -1.67
N ALA A 52 14.87 6.88 -1.46
CA ALA A 52 15.56 8.13 -1.21
C ALA A 52 16.23 8.52 -2.53
N THR A 53 15.80 9.63 -3.12
CA THR A 53 16.29 10.22 -4.38
C THR A 53 15.42 9.96 -5.61
N SER A 54 14.42 10.82 -5.78
CA SER A 54 14.36 11.64 -6.99
C SER A 54 14.06 13.08 -6.58
N PRO A 55 15.03 14.01 -6.70
CA PRO A 55 14.78 15.43 -6.52
C PRO A 55 14.15 15.99 -7.81
N THR A 56 13.26 16.96 -7.64
CA THR A 56 12.90 18.01 -8.61
C THR A 56 12.11 17.62 -9.86
N GLY A 57 10.91 18.21 -10.01
CA GLY A 57 10.25 18.37 -11.31
C GLY A 57 8.77 18.73 -11.22
N GLU A 58 8.49 20.04 -11.19
CA GLU A 58 7.19 20.76 -11.23
C GLU A 58 6.35 20.90 -9.94
#